data_AF-A0A2S7QQU1-F1
#
_entry.id   AF-A0A2S7QQU1-F1
#
_cell.length_a   1.000
_cell.length_b   1.000
_cell.length_c   1.000
_cell.angle_alpha   90.00
_cell.angle_beta   90.00
_cell.angle_gamma   90.00
#
_symmetry.space_group_name_H-M   'P 1'
#
loop_
_entity.id
_entity.type
_entity.pdbx_description
1 polymer ?
#
loop_
_entity_poly.entity_id
_entity_poly.type
_entity_poly.pdbx_seq_one_letter_code
_entity_poly.pdbx_strand_id
1 'polypeptide(L)'
;MNGTGNLMIQGVDYDASINGFLNGGDKKGVATMSTLINRTLSQCPGTHLLLSGYSQGAQLVHKATASLPATTTSQINSIILFGDPMNGTAISGVDPKRVMTFCDPADQICKGGDVITKAHLEYVRDVGMAAGFAVGGVAKKGISSLRRGAMGGLGAVMEKEKREG
;
A
#
# COMPACT_ATOMS: atom_id res chain seq x y z
N MET A 1 5.96 17.65 6.31
CA MET A 1 4.66 17.02 5.98
C MET A 1 3.91 17.99 5.06
N ASN A 2 3.64 17.58 3.82
CA ASN A 2 2.83 18.35 2.86
C ASN A 2 1.46 17.64 2.77
N GLY A 3 0.34 18.34 2.93
CA GLY A 3 -0.96 17.67 3.04
C GLY A 3 -2.16 18.53 2.67
N THR A 4 -3.04 17.97 1.82
CA THR A 4 -4.39 18.48 1.54
C THR A 4 -5.34 17.92 2.59
N GLY A 5 -5.50 18.62 3.70
CA GLY A 5 -6.53 18.40 4.74
C GLY A 5 -6.42 17.13 5.59
N ASN A 6 -6.47 15.93 4.98
CA ASN A 6 -6.58 14.63 5.67
C ASN A 6 -5.57 13.57 5.19
N LEU A 7 -4.68 13.91 4.26
CA LEU A 7 -3.60 13.03 3.79
C LEU A 7 -2.26 13.67 4.11
N MET A 8 -1.37 12.92 4.77
CA MET A 8 0.01 13.30 4.99
C MET A 8 0.93 12.34 4.24
N ILE A 9 1.87 12.90 3.49
CA ILE A 9 2.88 12.12 2.75
C ILE A 9 4.24 12.42 3.36
N GLN A 10 5.00 11.36 3.61
CA GLN A 10 6.36 11.42 4.11
C GLN A 10 7.25 10.47 3.30
N GLY A 11 8.24 11.04 2.60
CA GLY A 11 9.29 10.25 1.96
C GLY A 11 10.25 9.65 2.99
N VAL A 12 10.84 8.51 2.66
CA VAL A 12 11.98 7.95 3.39
C VAL A 12 13.24 8.50 2.74
N ASP A 13 14.09 9.16 3.52
CA ASP A 13 15.38 9.66 3.04
C ASP A 13 16.42 8.53 3.06
N TYR A 14 16.96 8.20 1.88
CA TYR A 14 17.98 7.18 1.69
C TYR A 14 18.67 7.36 0.32
N ASP A 15 19.87 6.80 0.18
CA ASP A 15 20.73 7.05 -0.98
C ASP A 15 20.24 6.39 -2.28
N ALA A 16 19.31 5.42 -2.19
CA ALA A 16 18.80 4.64 -3.31
C ALA A 16 19.89 4.09 -4.25
N SER A 17 21.05 3.74 -3.71
CA SER A 17 22.23 3.33 -4.49
C SER A 17 22.12 1.89 -5.01
N ILE A 18 22.82 1.58 -6.10
CA ILE A 18 22.89 0.20 -6.64
C ILE A 18 23.44 -0.77 -5.59
N ASN A 19 24.48 -0.39 -4.85
CA ASN A 19 25.00 -1.21 -3.75
C ASN A 19 23.96 -1.41 -2.65
N GLY A 20 23.16 -0.40 -2.32
CA GLY A 20 22.02 -0.54 -1.41
C GLY A 20 21.05 -1.61 -1.90
N PHE A 21 20.69 -1.56 -3.19
CA PHE A 21 19.80 -2.54 -3.83
C PHE A 21 20.35 -3.97 -3.74
N LEU A 22 21.60 -4.16 -4.16
CA LEU A 22 22.25 -5.49 -4.19
C LEU A 22 22.43 -6.08 -2.78
N ASN A 23 22.49 -5.24 -1.75
CA ASN A 23 22.55 -5.69 -0.35
C ASN A 23 21.18 -5.97 0.28
N GLY A 24 20.10 -5.95 -0.50
CA GLY A 24 18.76 -6.19 0.01
C GLY A 24 18.03 -4.90 0.43
N GLY A 25 18.55 -3.72 0.14
CA GLY A 25 18.03 -2.43 0.60
C GLY A 25 19.01 -1.65 1.47
N ASP A 26 19.01 -0.33 1.33
CA ASP A 26 19.88 0.57 2.08
C ASP A 26 19.62 0.52 3.60
N LYS A 27 20.68 0.30 4.39
CA LYS A 27 20.58 0.12 5.85
C LYS A 27 20.09 1.40 6.55
N LYS A 28 20.54 2.57 6.11
CA LYS A 28 20.10 3.86 6.68
C LYS A 28 18.64 4.12 6.33
N GLY A 29 18.20 3.79 5.12
CA GLY A 29 16.82 3.86 4.66
C GLY A 29 15.90 2.95 5.47
N VAL A 30 16.33 1.72 5.76
CA VAL A 30 15.60 0.80 6.66
C VAL A 30 15.43 1.41 8.05
N ALA A 31 16.51 1.90 8.66
CA ALA A 31 16.44 2.55 9.98
C ALA A 31 15.56 3.80 9.99
N THR A 32 15.63 4.60 8.91
CA THR A 32 14.82 5.80 8.72
C THR A 32 13.35 5.44 8.59
N MET A 33 13.01 4.43 7.79
CA MET A 33 11.63 3.95 7.64
C MET A 33 11.08 3.42 8.96
N SER A 34 11.83 2.59 9.70
CA SER A 34 11.42 2.09 11.03
C SER A 34 11.17 3.23 12.02
N THR A 35 12.03 4.27 12.00
CA THR A 35 11.86 5.48 12.82
C THR A 35 10.59 6.23 12.45
N LEU A 36 10.32 6.40 11.15
CA LEU A 36 9.12 7.07 10.67
C LEU A 36 7.84 6.31 11.02
N ILE A 37 7.86 4.98 10.96
CA ILE A 37 6.73 4.13 11.38
C ILE A 37 6.42 4.37 12.86
N ASN A 38 7.42 4.20 13.75
CA ASN A 38 7.25 4.40 15.19
C ASN A 38 6.80 5.82 15.53
N ARG A 39 7.42 6.82 14.90
CA ARG A 39 7.05 8.23 15.09
C ARG A 39 5.61 8.49 14.67
N THR A 40 5.19 7.96 13.52
CA THR A 40 3.83 8.20 13.02
C THR A 40 2.78 7.55 13.92
N LEU A 41 3.00 6.31 14.35
CA LEU A 41 2.06 5.59 15.23
C LEU A 41 1.99 6.19 16.64
N SER A 42 3.09 6.75 17.15
CA SER A 42 3.11 7.44 18.45
C SER A 42 2.48 8.83 18.39
N GLN A 43 2.74 9.62 17.33
CA GLN A 43 2.21 10.97 17.19
C GLN A 43 0.75 11.00 16.72
N CYS A 44 0.31 9.97 16.01
CA CYS A 44 -1.05 9.87 15.49
C CYS A 44 -1.68 8.51 15.83
N PRO A 45 -1.94 8.20 17.12
CA PRO A 45 -2.60 6.96 17.50
C PRO A 45 -3.93 6.83 16.77
N GLY A 46 -4.14 5.69 16.09
CA GLY A 46 -5.36 5.44 15.33
C GLY A 46 -5.34 5.88 13.87
N THR A 47 -4.31 6.60 13.41
CA THR A 47 -4.12 6.93 11.99
C THR A 47 -4.18 5.68 11.11
N HIS A 48 -4.56 5.85 9.85
CA HIS A 48 -4.45 4.79 8.86
C HIS A 48 -3.06 4.82 8.23
N LEU A 49 -2.13 4.07 8.79
CA LEU A 49 -0.75 4.03 8.29
C LEU A 49 -0.65 3.11 7.06
N LEU A 50 -0.34 3.72 5.93
CA LEU A 50 0.03 3.03 4.69
C LEU A 50 1.54 3.10 4.49
N LEU A 51 2.16 1.97 4.16
CA LEU A 51 3.54 1.95 3.67
C LEU A 51 3.54 1.65 2.17
N SER A 52 4.46 2.27 1.44
CA SER A 52 4.68 1.96 0.04
C SER A 52 6.16 1.89 -0.29
N GLY A 53 6.52 1.02 -1.21
CA GLY A 53 7.87 0.87 -1.72
C GLY A 53 7.89 0.52 -3.19
N TYR A 54 8.83 1.11 -3.93
CA TYR A 54 9.11 0.77 -5.33
C TYR A 54 10.55 0.27 -5.44
N SER A 55 10.76 -0.86 -6.13
CA SER A 55 12.10 -1.41 -6.37
C SER A 55 12.89 -1.60 -5.05
N GLN A 56 14.05 -0.95 -4.89
CA GLN A 56 14.79 -0.94 -3.62
C GLN A 56 13.93 -0.49 -2.43
N GLY A 57 13.03 0.47 -2.62
CA GLY A 57 12.12 0.93 -1.57
C GLY A 57 11.17 -0.17 -1.07
N ALA A 58 10.82 -1.16 -1.90
CA ALA A 58 10.05 -2.32 -1.45
C ALA A 58 10.88 -3.18 -0.47
N GLN A 59 12.18 -3.35 -0.75
CA GLN A 59 13.09 -4.05 0.16
C GLN A 59 13.24 -3.31 1.50
N LEU A 60 13.22 -1.98 1.50
CA LEU A 60 13.16 -1.18 2.72
C LEU A 60 11.90 -1.50 3.54
N VAL A 61 10.73 -1.63 2.91
CA VAL A 61 9.48 -2.00 3.61
C VAL A 61 9.61 -3.39 4.25
N HIS A 62 10.11 -4.39 3.51
CA HIS A 62 10.35 -5.74 4.04
C HIS A 62 11.28 -5.71 5.26
N LYS A 63 12.44 -5.05 5.14
CA LYS A 63 13.43 -5.02 6.23
C LYS A 63 12.99 -4.17 7.42
N ALA A 64 12.33 -3.04 7.19
CA ALA A 64 11.84 -2.17 8.26
C ALA A 64 10.78 -2.90 9.09
N THR A 65 9.78 -3.50 8.44
CA THR A 65 8.74 -4.27 9.13
C THR A 65 9.32 -5.48 9.88
N ALA A 66 10.28 -6.20 9.29
CA ALA A 66 10.97 -7.29 9.97
C ALA A 66 11.80 -6.86 11.20
N SER A 67 12.26 -5.60 11.24
CA SER A 67 13.01 -5.04 12.38
C SER A 67 12.12 -4.56 13.53
N LEU A 68 10.81 -4.46 13.32
CA LEU A 68 9.87 -3.89 14.28
C LEU A 68 9.12 -4.99 15.07
N PRO A 69 8.72 -4.72 16.32
CA PRO A 69 7.87 -5.64 17.08
C PRO A 69 6.53 -5.88 16.39
N ALA A 70 5.96 -7.07 16.54
CA ALA A 70 4.64 -7.42 15.99
C ALA A 70 3.52 -6.48 16.47
N THR A 71 3.64 -5.94 17.69
CA THR A 71 2.72 -4.93 18.24
C THR A 71 2.75 -3.60 17.47
N THR A 72 3.86 -3.30 16.79
CA THR A 72 3.98 -2.13 15.92
C THR A 72 3.48 -2.45 14.52
N THR A 73 3.94 -3.55 13.91
CA THR A 73 3.57 -3.89 12.52
C THR A 73 2.09 -4.25 12.36
N SER A 74 1.46 -4.81 13.40
CA SER A 74 0.01 -5.06 13.42
C SER A 74 -0.84 -3.78 13.28
N GLN A 75 -0.28 -2.61 13.60
CA GLN A 75 -0.96 -1.32 13.44
C GLN A 75 -0.88 -0.76 12.01
N ILE A 76 -0.04 -1.33 11.14
CA ILE A 76 0.04 -0.93 9.72
C ILE A 76 -1.24 -1.40 9.01
N ASN A 77 -1.93 -0.49 8.34
CA ASN A 77 -3.24 -0.78 7.78
C ASN A 77 -3.17 -1.33 6.35
N SER A 78 -2.18 -0.92 5.57
CA SER A 78 -1.99 -1.38 4.20
C SER A 78 -0.53 -1.22 3.77
N ILE A 79 -0.06 -2.12 2.93
CA ILE A 79 1.26 -2.07 2.31
C ILE A 79 1.10 -2.24 0.81
N ILE A 80 1.74 -1.36 0.03
CA ILE A 80 1.70 -1.39 -1.43
C ILE A 80 3.11 -1.40 -2.00
N LEU A 81 3.46 -2.46 -2.71
CA LEU A 81 4.79 -2.64 -3.29
C LEU A 81 4.71 -2.65 -4.82
N PHE A 82 5.66 -2.00 -5.49
CA PHE A 82 5.79 -1.97 -6.94
C PHE A 82 7.17 -2.46 -7.34
N GLY A 83 7.25 -3.41 -8.28
CA GLY A 83 8.55 -3.93 -8.73
C GLY A 83 9.36 -4.55 -7.58
N ASP A 84 8.72 -5.32 -6.71
CA ASP A 84 9.32 -5.83 -5.47
C ASP A 84 10.39 -6.89 -5.73
N PRO A 85 11.68 -6.65 -5.37
CA PRO A 85 12.74 -7.64 -5.51
C PRO A 85 12.54 -8.89 -4.66
N MET A 86 11.71 -8.79 -3.63
CA MET A 86 11.37 -9.86 -2.70
C MET A 86 9.96 -10.41 -2.96
N ASN A 87 9.44 -10.25 -4.18
CA ASN A 87 8.10 -10.69 -4.57
C ASN A 87 7.82 -12.15 -4.14
N GLY A 88 6.61 -12.38 -3.62
CA GLY A 88 6.20 -13.67 -3.03
C GLY A 88 6.63 -13.87 -1.57
N THR A 89 7.46 -12.99 -1.01
CA THR A 89 7.82 -13.02 0.41
C THR A 89 6.74 -12.33 1.25
N ALA A 90 6.34 -12.95 2.35
CA ALA A 90 5.39 -12.35 3.29
C ALA A 90 6.02 -11.17 4.06
N ILE A 91 5.24 -10.13 4.31
CA ILE A 91 5.66 -9.01 5.16
C ILE A 91 5.53 -9.40 6.64
N SER A 92 6.62 -9.26 7.39
CA SER A 92 6.67 -9.67 8.80
C SER A 92 5.64 -8.93 9.66
N GLY A 93 4.81 -9.69 10.37
CA GLY A 93 3.81 -9.18 11.31
C GLY A 93 2.62 -8.44 10.68
N VAL A 94 2.42 -8.55 9.36
CA VAL A 94 1.29 -7.95 8.65
C VAL A 94 0.43 -9.04 8.00
N ASP A 95 -0.90 -8.94 8.16
CA ASP A 95 -1.84 -9.84 7.50
C ASP A 95 -1.69 -9.70 5.97
N PRO A 96 -1.48 -10.80 5.21
CA PRO A 96 -1.38 -10.75 3.75
C PRO A 96 -2.55 -10.05 3.05
N LYS A 97 -3.76 -10.04 3.65
CA LYS A 97 -4.92 -9.30 3.13
C LYS A 97 -4.74 -7.78 3.12
N ARG A 98 -3.72 -7.27 3.83
CA ARG A 98 -3.33 -5.85 3.87
C ARG A 98 -2.13 -5.54 2.97
N VAL A 99 -1.61 -6.51 2.22
CA VAL A 99 -0.46 -6.33 1.33
C VAL A 99 -0.91 -6.48 -0.12
N MET A 100 -0.54 -5.51 -0.96
CA MET A 100 -0.73 -5.56 -2.41
C MET A 100 0.63 -5.35 -3.08
N THR A 101 1.05 -6.30 -3.90
CA THR A 101 2.30 -6.22 -4.67
C THR A 101 2.00 -6.23 -6.16
N PHE A 102 2.48 -5.22 -6.86
CA PHE A 102 2.44 -5.12 -8.32
C PHE A 102 3.79 -5.54 -8.88
N CYS A 103 3.79 -6.65 -9.62
CA CYS A 103 4.95 -7.17 -10.31
C CYS A 103 4.56 -7.60 -11.72
N ASP A 104 5.11 -6.93 -12.73
CA ASP A 104 4.91 -7.32 -14.13
C ASP A 104 5.69 -8.63 -14.41
N PRO A 105 5.10 -9.62 -15.11
CA PRO A 105 5.81 -10.85 -15.50
C PRO A 105 7.11 -10.63 -16.31
N ALA A 106 7.25 -9.49 -17.00
CA ALA A 106 8.45 -9.09 -17.74
C ALA A 106 9.45 -8.26 -16.91
N ASP A 107 9.13 -7.94 -15.65
CA ASP A 107 10.04 -7.28 -14.72
C ASP A 107 11.03 -8.29 -14.13
N GLN A 108 12.32 -8.11 -14.40
CA GLN A 108 13.38 -8.99 -13.88
C GLN A 108 13.71 -8.72 -12.42
N ILE A 109 13.44 -7.50 -11.94
CA ILE A 109 13.63 -7.15 -10.53
C ILE A 109 12.72 -8.00 -9.66
N CYS A 110 11.45 -8.17 -10.05
CA CYS A 110 10.49 -9.04 -9.37
C CYS A 110 10.87 -10.53 -9.32
N LYS A 111 11.90 -10.94 -10.07
CA LYS A 111 12.42 -12.31 -10.11
C LYS A 111 13.73 -12.45 -9.33
N GLY A 112 14.13 -11.42 -8.59
CA GLY A 112 15.40 -11.36 -7.87
C GLY A 112 16.59 -10.97 -8.76
N GLY A 113 16.35 -10.53 -9.99
CA GLY A 113 17.39 -9.97 -10.86
C GLY A 113 17.68 -8.50 -10.57
N ASP A 114 18.61 -7.93 -11.31
CA ASP A 114 19.07 -6.54 -11.23
C ASP A 114 18.96 -5.79 -12.57
N VAL A 115 18.38 -6.43 -13.59
CA VAL A 115 18.18 -5.87 -14.92
C VAL A 115 16.91 -5.03 -14.96
N ILE A 116 17.06 -3.74 -15.24
CA ILE A 116 15.93 -2.82 -15.42
C ILE A 116 15.34 -3.01 -16.82
N THR A 117 14.15 -3.61 -16.88
CA THR A 117 13.37 -3.71 -18.12
C THR A 117 12.37 -2.57 -18.22
N LYS A 118 11.80 -2.36 -19.41
CA LYS A 118 10.70 -1.39 -19.60
C LYS A 118 9.54 -1.64 -18.62
N ALA A 119 9.21 -2.90 -18.39
CA ALA A 119 8.15 -3.31 -17.46
C ALA A 119 8.37 -2.80 -16.03
N HIS A 120 9.63 -2.68 -15.59
CA HIS A 120 9.97 -2.13 -14.28
C HIS A 120 9.64 -0.64 -14.16
N LEU A 121 9.55 0.10 -15.27
CA LEU A 121 9.40 1.56 -15.29
C LEU A 121 7.95 2.04 -15.49
N GLU A 122 6.99 1.12 -15.64
CA GLU A 122 5.63 1.45 -16.10
C GLU A 122 4.53 1.26 -15.05
N TYR A 123 4.88 1.11 -13.76
CA TYR A 123 3.91 0.92 -12.67
C TYR A 123 2.96 2.10 -12.44
N VAL A 124 3.15 3.23 -13.13
CA VAL A 124 2.18 4.34 -13.16
C VAL A 124 0.78 3.87 -13.61
N ARG A 125 0.69 2.82 -14.43
CA ARG A 125 -0.59 2.24 -14.86
C ARG A 125 -1.38 1.57 -13.73
N ASP A 126 -0.69 1.18 -12.65
CA ASP A 126 -1.26 0.41 -11.54
C ASP A 126 -1.74 1.32 -10.37
N VAL A 127 -1.39 2.62 -10.41
CA VAL A 127 -1.64 3.55 -9.30
C VAL A 127 -3.12 3.73 -8.95
N GLY A 128 -4.02 3.60 -9.92
CA GLY A 128 -5.46 3.66 -9.67
C GLY A 128 -5.96 2.49 -8.82
N MET A 129 -5.50 1.27 -9.13
CA MET A 129 -5.82 0.08 -8.33
C MET A 129 -5.16 0.15 -6.95
N ALA A 130 -3.92 0.61 -6.89
CA ALA A 130 -3.20 0.83 -5.63
C ALA A 130 -3.92 1.82 -4.71
N ALA A 131 -4.36 2.96 -5.24
CA ALA A 131 -5.13 3.95 -4.49
C ALA A 131 -6.46 3.37 -3.99
N GLY A 132 -7.17 2.59 -4.82
CA GLY A 132 -8.38 1.88 -4.42
C GLY A 132 -8.15 0.91 -3.26
N PHE A 133 -7.06 0.13 -3.31
CA PHE A 133 -6.66 -0.77 -2.22
C PHE A 133 -6.34 0.00 -0.93
N ALA A 134 -5.61 1.11 -1.03
CA ALA A 134 -5.26 1.97 0.10
C ALA A 134 -6.49 2.48 0.85
N VAL A 135 -7.49 2.99 0.14
CA VAL A 135 -8.71 3.55 0.76
C VAL A 135 -9.69 2.47 1.23
N GLY A 136 -9.64 1.27 0.64
CA GLY A 136 -10.42 0.12 1.11
C GLY A 136 -10.11 -0.25 2.57
N GLY A 137 -8.87 -0.05 3.02
CA GLY A 137 -8.48 -0.21 4.42
C GLY A 137 -9.07 0.88 5.34
N VAL A 138 -9.22 2.11 4.84
CA VAL A 138 -9.74 3.27 5.59
C VAL A 138 -11.23 3.11 5.87
N ALA A 139 -12.00 2.53 4.94
CA ALA A 139 -13.45 2.34 5.06
C ALA A 139 -13.88 1.50 6.28
N LYS A 140 -12.99 0.67 6.86
CA LYS A 140 -13.27 -0.11 8.08
C LYS A 140 -13.21 0.73 9.38
N LYS A 141 -12.57 1.91 9.35
CA LYS A 141 -12.40 2.79 10.53
C LYS A 141 -13.37 3.97 10.56
N GLY A 142 -14.15 4.22 9.51
CA GLY A 142 -15.10 5.33 9.44
C GLY A 142 -16.51 4.84 9.13
N ILE A 143 -17.51 5.37 9.84
CA ILE A 143 -18.92 5.29 9.44
C ILE A 143 -19.02 5.91 8.03
N SER A 144 -18.97 5.08 7.00
CA SER A 144 -19.07 5.53 5.62
C SER A 144 -20.54 5.68 5.28
N SER A 145 -21.16 6.82 5.59
CA SER A 145 -22.46 7.17 5.01
C SER A 145 -22.26 7.78 3.62
N LEU A 146 -22.39 6.96 2.58
CA LEU A 146 -22.64 7.51 1.24
C LEU A 146 -24.13 7.89 1.19
N ARG A 147 -24.47 9.18 1.26
CA ARG A 147 -25.75 9.62 0.69
C ARG A 147 -25.62 9.44 -0.81
N ARG A 148 -26.25 8.40 -1.37
CA ARG A 148 -26.52 8.33 -2.81
C ARG A 148 -27.31 9.58 -3.17
N GLY A 149 -26.64 10.57 -3.77
CA GLY A 149 -27.32 11.62 -4.51
C GLY A 149 -28.08 10.96 -5.66
N ALA A 150 -29.35 11.32 -5.81
CA ALA A 150 -30.27 10.76 -6.78
C ALA A 150 -29.70 10.84 -8.21
N MET A 151 -29.30 9.71 -8.78
CA MET A 151 -29.48 9.48 -10.22
C MET A 151 -30.80 8.72 -10.35
N GLY A 152 -31.85 9.45 -10.72
CA GLY A 152 -33.15 8.89 -11.04
C GLY A 152 -33.08 8.02 -12.30
N GLY A 153 -33.72 6.86 -12.21
CA GLY A 153 -34.54 6.23 -13.25
C GLY A 153 -33.86 5.72 -14.52
N LEU A 154 -33.92 4.41 -14.75
CA LEU A 154 -34.95 3.79 -15.60
C LEU A 154 -34.72 2.26 -15.66
N GLY A 155 -35.77 1.46 -15.50
CA GLY A 155 -35.74 0.03 -15.84
C GLY A 155 -36.63 -0.81 -14.93
N ALA A 156 -37.93 -0.86 -15.25
CA ALA A 156 -38.98 -1.52 -14.50
C ALA A 156 -38.85 -3.06 -14.46
N VAL A 157 -39.15 -3.66 -13.30
CA VAL A 157 -39.68 -5.02 -13.21
C VAL A 157 -41.09 -4.88 -12.65
N MET A 158 -42.08 -5.09 -13.51
CA MET A 158 -43.49 -4.95 -13.20
C MET A 158 -44.02 -6.32 -12.79
N GLU A 159 -44.12 -6.57 -11.48
CA GLU A 159 -44.80 -7.74 -10.94
C GLU A 159 -46.29 -7.40 -10.77
N LYS A 160 -47.13 -8.08 -11.54
CA LYS A 160 -48.59 -8.04 -11.39
C LYS A 160 -48.98 -8.98 -10.25
N GLU A 161 -49.64 -8.48 -9.21
CA GLU A 161 -50.55 -9.29 -8.41
C GLU A 161 -51.70 -8.47 -7.76
N LYS A 162 -52.91 -8.68 -8.30
CA LYS A 162 -54.21 -8.92 -7.65
C LYS A 162 -54.47 -8.34 -6.23
N ARG A 163 -55.47 -7.46 -6.13
CA ARG A 163 -56.47 -7.34 -5.01
C ARG A 163 -57.77 -6.80 -5.62
N GLU A 164 -58.83 -7.61 -5.70
CA GLU A 164 -59.95 -7.65 -4.73
C GLU A 164 -60.69 -6.31 -4.59
N GLY A 165 -61.94 -6.32 -5.06
CA GLY A 165 -62.88 -5.20 -5.15
C GLY A 165 -63.86 -5.45 -6.28
#